data_AF-A0A7C5KWF4-F1
#
_entry.id   AF-A0A7C5KWF4-F1
#
_cell.length_a   1.000
_cell.length_b   1.000
_cell.length_c   1.000
_cell.angle_alpha   90.00
_cell.angle_beta   90.00
_cell.angle_gamma   90.00
#
_symmetry.space_group_name_H-M   'P 1'
#
loop_
_entity.id
_entity.type
_entity.pdbx_description
1 polymer ?
#
loop_
_entity_poly.entity_id
_entity_poly.type
_entity_poly.pdbx_seq_one_letter_code
_entity_poly.pdbx_strand_id
1 'polypeptide(L)'
;MKKIVLTTLLLCSGNVLALDYFVQGGLHFGGDKLAQAQFTNGKSDSIKAGELISLSAGIGSEIIDGVEARVLAGAKFDTINAKNGDVIFLRYPIEALVLYQAGEKIY
;
A
#
# COMPACT_ATOMS: atom_id res chain seq x y z
N MET A 1 33.82 -8.25 -1.55
CA MET A 1 32.88 -9.28 -1.06
C MET A 1 31.80 -9.48 -2.11
N LYS A 2 31.79 -10.62 -2.82
CA LYS A 2 30.82 -10.89 -3.90
C LYS A 2 29.53 -11.41 -3.27
N LYS A 3 28.41 -10.71 -3.49
CA LYS A 3 27.08 -11.14 -3.03
C LYS A 3 26.49 -12.08 -4.08
N ILE A 4 26.23 -13.33 -3.71
CA ILE A 4 25.50 -14.30 -4.53
C ILE A 4 24.03 -14.15 -4.15
N VAL A 5 23.21 -13.71 -5.11
CA VAL A 5 21.75 -13.63 -4.98
C VAL A 5 21.20 -14.92 -5.57
N LEU A 6 20.61 -15.76 -4.73
CA LEU A 6 19.93 -16.99 -5.12
C LEU A 6 18.44 -16.67 -5.30
N THR A 7 18.03 -16.46 -6.55
CA THR A 7 16.62 -16.25 -6.90
C THR A 7 15.97 -17.60 -7.16
N THR A 8 15.18 -18.09 -6.21
CA THR A 8 14.36 -19.30 -6.38
C THR A 8 13.24 -19.00 -7.38
N LEU A 9 13.29 -19.65 -8.54
CA LEU A 9 12.22 -19.62 -9.54
C LEU A 9 11.16 -20.66 -9.15
N LEU A 10 10.00 -20.19 -8.67
CA LEU A 10 8.85 -21.04 -8.40
C LEU A 10 8.14 -21.33 -9.75
N LEU A 11 8.36 -22.50 -10.34
CA LEU A 11 7.60 -22.98 -11.49
C LEU A 11 6.23 -23.45 -11.02
N CYS A 12 5.20 -22.61 -11.19
CA CYS A 12 3.81 -23.00 -10.99
C CYS A 12 3.18 -23.23 -12.37
N SER A 13 2.93 -24.49 -12.72
CA SER A 13 2.09 -24.86 -13.86
C SER A 13 0.63 -24.73 -13.46
N GLY A 14 -0.04 -23.69 -13.97
CA GLY A 14 -1.47 -23.44 -13.82
C GLY A 14 -2.02 -22.83 -15.09
N ASN A 15 -3.34 -22.90 -15.29
CA ASN A 15 -4.03 -22.23 -16.39
C ASN A 15 -3.55 -20.78 -16.48
N VAL A 16 -3.36 -20.25 -17.70
CA VAL A 16 -2.96 -18.86 -17.91
C VAL A 16 -4.09 -17.96 -17.41
N LEU A 17 -4.06 -17.63 -16.12
CA LEU A 17 -4.76 -16.49 -15.55
C LEU A 17 -4.09 -15.27 -16.15
N ALA A 18 -4.86 -14.50 -16.94
CA ALA A 18 -4.37 -13.24 -17.47
C ALA A 18 -4.05 -12.32 -16.29
N LEU A 19 -2.76 -12.00 -16.12
CA LEU A 19 -2.32 -11.12 -15.06
C LEU A 19 -2.42 -9.68 -15.54
N ASP A 20 -3.21 -8.91 -14.82
CA ASP A 20 -3.28 -7.46 -14.96
C ASP A 20 -2.33 -6.79 -13.97
N TYR A 21 -1.67 -5.73 -14.40
CA TYR A 21 -0.78 -4.93 -13.56
C TYR A 21 -1.44 -3.63 -13.17
N PHE A 22 -1.30 -3.24 -11.89
CA PHE A 22 -1.96 -2.06 -11.36
C PHE A 22 -0.97 -1.17 -10.60
N VAL A 23 -1.22 0.13 -10.67
CA VAL A 23 -0.62 1.15 -9.79
C VAL A 23 -1.76 1.92 -9.15
N GLN A 24 -1.70 2.10 -7.84
CA GLN A 24 -2.71 2.77 -7.04
C GLN A 24 -2.09 3.93 -6.26
N GLY A 25 -2.61 5.13 -6.46
CA GLY A 25 -2.36 6.28 -5.60
C GLY A 25 -3.55 6.54 -4.68
N GLY A 26 -3.31 6.98 -3.45
CA GLY A 26 -4.38 7.27 -2.49
C GLY A 26 -4.07 8.47 -1.60
N LEU A 27 -5.10 9.25 -1.29
CA LEU A 27 -5.09 10.26 -0.24
C LEU A 27 -5.92 9.73 0.93
N HIS A 28 -5.30 9.68 2.11
CA HIS A 28 -5.91 9.11 3.31
C HIS A 28 -6.05 10.20 4.38
N PHE A 29 -7.20 10.20 5.07
CA PHE A 29 -7.49 11.14 6.14
C PHE A 29 -8.05 10.36 7.34
N GLY A 30 -7.49 10.60 8.52
CA GLY A 30 -7.96 10.00 9.78
C GLY A 30 -7.12 8.82 10.27
N GLY A 31 -7.79 7.89 10.96
CA GLY A 31 -7.15 6.79 11.70
C GLY A 31 -6.70 7.16 13.11
N ASP A 32 -6.18 6.18 13.82
CA ASP A 32 -5.78 6.33 15.22
C ASP A 32 -4.49 7.14 15.36
N LYS A 33 -4.39 7.89 16.45
CA LYS A 33 -3.16 8.60 16.82
C LYS A 33 -2.09 7.57 17.19
N LEU A 34 -1.01 7.55 16.42
CA LEU A 34 0.13 6.65 16.65
C LEU A 34 1.21 7.30 17.51
N ALA A 35 1.45 8.60 17.31
CA ALA A 35 2.42 9.36 18.08
C ALA A 35 1.95 10.80 18.26
N GLN A 36 2.34 11.42 19.37
CA GLN A 36 2.14 12.85 19.62
C GLN A 36 3.48 13.47 20.02
N ALA A 37 3.92 14.45 19.25
CA ALA A 37 5.06 15.28 19.58
C ALA A 37 4.58 16.49 20.42
N GLN A 38 5.21 16.69 21.57
CA GLN A 38 5.01 17.89 22.40
C GLN A 38 6.12 18.89 22.08
N PHE A 39 5.75 20.09 21.67
CA PHE A 39 6.71 21.15 21.37
C PHE A 39 6.96 22.03 22.60
N THR A 40 8.14 22.65 22.64
CA THR A 40 8.58 23.52 23.74
C THR A 40 7.72 24.79 23.90
N ASN A 41 6.92 25.16 22.89
CA ASN A 41 5.97 26.27 22.96
C ASN A 41 4.56 25.86 23.45
N GLY A 42 4.39 24.63 23.95
CA GLY A 42 3.11 24.11 24.43
C GLY A 42 2.16 23.64 23.32
N LYS A 43 2.53 23.76 22.04
CA LYS A 43 1.77 23.16 20.94
C LYS A 43 2.08 21.67 20.84
N SER A 44 1.16 20.92 20.25
CA SER A 44 1.35 19.49 19.96
C SER A 44 1.01 19.20 18.51
N ASP A 45 1.74 18.26 17.90
CA ASP A 45 1.35 17.67 16.61
C ASP A 45 1.33 16.14 16.73
N SER A 46 0.63 15.46 15.85
CA SER A 46 0.45 14.02 15.96
C SER A 46 0.38 13.29 14.63
N ILE A 47 1.06 12.15 14.57
CA ILE A 47 1.03 11.22 13.43
C ILE A 47 -0.20 10.34 13.61
N LYS A 48 -1.03 10.26 12.57
CA LYS A 48 -2.16 9.32 12.53
C LYS A 48 -1.87 8.17 11.58
N ALA A 49 -2.41 7.00 11.93
CA ALA A 49 -2.20 5.76 11.18
C ALA A 49 -2.71 5.82 9.74
N GLY A 50 -3.67 6.69 9.46
CA GLY A 50 -4.32 6.83 8.18
C GLY A 50 -4.07 8.18 7.52
N GLU A 51 -3.08 8.98 7.93
CA GLU A 51 -2.82 10.26 7.26
C GLU A 51 -1.84 10.13 6.09
N LEU A 52 -2.07 11.02 5.11
CA LEU A 52 -1.22 11.36 3.96
C LEU A 52 -1.38 10.50 2.70
N ILE A 53 -0.30 10.42 1.90
CA ILE A 53 -0.28 9.84 0.54
C ILE A 53 0.19 8.37 0.61
N SER A 54 -0.43 7.53 -0.21
CA SER A 54 0.05 6.17 -0.48
C SER A 54 0.31 5.94 -1.95
N LEU A 55 1.31 5.10 -2.25
CA LEU A 55 1.53 4.53 -3.56
C LEU A 55 1.68 3.01 -3.43
N SER A 56 0.90 2.26 -4.20
CA SER A 56 0.93 0.81 -4.24
C SER A 56 1.03 0.33 -5.68
N ALA A 57 1.67 -0.82 -5.88
CA ALA A 57 1.70 -1.52 -7.16
C ALA A 57 1.39 -3.00 -6.93
N GLY A 58 0.78 -3.63 -7.93
CA GLY A 58 0.29 -4.99 -7.74
C GLY A 58 -0.10 -5.69 -9.02
N ILE A 59 -0.59 -6.90 -8.81
CA ILE A 59 -1.14 -7.75 -9.86
C ILE A 59 -2.55 -8.16 -9.48
N GLY A 60 -3.35 -8.48 -10.48
CA GLY A 60 -4.67 -9.05 -10.29
C GLY A 60 -5.03 -9.98 -11.42
N SER A 61 -6.11 -10.71 -11.21
CA SER A 61 -6.69 -11.59 -12.21
C SER A 61 -8.16 -11.76 -11.91
N GLU A 62 -8.95 -11.92 -12.95
CA GLU A 62 -10.28 -12.50 -12.83
C GLU A 62 -10.13 -13.95 -12.37
N ILE A 63 -10.82 -14.29 -11.28
CA ILE A 63 -10.76 -15.63 -10.68
C ILE A 63 -11.97 -16.48 -11.08
N ILE A 64 -13.12 -15.83 -11.24
CA ILE A 64 -14.37 -16.35 -11.82
C ILE A 64 -15.06 -15.19 -12.53
N ASP A 65 -15.96 -15.47 -13.47
CA ASP A 65 -16.64 -14.44 -14.26
C ASP A 65 -17.28 -13.37 -13.36
N GLY A 66 -16.85 -12.12 -13.56
CA GLY A 66 -17.33 -10.96 -12.80
C GLY A 66 -16.67 -10.76 -11.42
N VAL A 67 -15.71 -11.60 -11.04
CA VAL A 67 -14.95 -11.47 -9.78
C VAL A 67 -13.45 -11.38 -10.04
N GLU A 68 -12.85 -10.29 -9.60
CA GLU A 68 -11.43 -10.02 -9.72
C GLU A 68 -10.74 -10.08 -8.36
N ALA A 69 -9.61 -10.77 -8.27
CA ALA A 69 -8.74 -10.72 -7.11
C ALA A 69 -7.50 -9.86 -7.42
N ARG A 70 -7.13 -8.98 -6.50
CA ARG A 70 -5.92 -8.14 -6.59
C ARG A 70 -5.05 -8.31 -5.36
N VAL A 71 -3.74 -8.28 -5.56
CA VAL A 71 -2.75 -8.20 -4.50
C VAL A 71 -1.82 -7.04 -4.80
N LEU A 72 -1.68 -6.12 -3.85
CA LEU A 72 -0.86 -4.93 -3.97
C LEU A 72 0.15 -4.85 -2.82
N ALA A 73 1.34 -4.34 -3.12
CA ALA A 73 2.32 -3.92 -2.14
C ALA A 73 2.56 -2.42 -2.32
N GLY A 74 2.61 -1.69 -1.21
CA GLY A 74 2.75 -0.24 -1.25
C GLY A 74 3.74 0.34 -0.28
N ALA A 75 3.84 1.65 -0.34
CA ALA A 75 4.55 2.49 0.60
C ALA A 75 3.66 3.68 1.00
N LYS A 76 3.59 3.97 2.29
CA LYS A 76 2.97 5.18 2.84
C LYS A 76 4.00 5.97 3.60
N PHE A 77 4.01 7.29 3.38
CA PHE A 77 4.95 8.23 3.98
C PHE A 77 4.17 9.26 4.78
N ASP A 78 4.60 9.54 6.01
CA ASP A 78 4.05 10.60 6.86
C ASP A 78 5.19 11.27 7.63
N THR A 79 5.09 12.57 7.89
CA THR A 79 6.17 13.35 8.52
C THR A 79 5.61 14.48 9.36
N ILE A 80 6.02 14.52 10.63
CA ILE A 80 5.92 15.73 11.45
C ILE A 80 7.24 16.49 11.34
N ASN A 81 7.16 17.72 10.86
CA ASN A 81 8.30 18.63 10.82
C ASN A 81 8.22 19.58 12.02
N ALA A 82 9.26 19.62 12.85
CA ALA A 82 9.32 20.52 13.99
C ALA A 82 10.69 21.17 14.15
N LYS A 83 10.72 22.39 14.71
CA LYS A 83 11.95 23.18 14.87
C LYS A 83 13.04 22.48 15.72
N ASN A 84 12.69 21.45 16.48
CA ASN A 84 13.60 20.70 17.37
C ASN A 84 13.73 19.21 17.00
N GLY A 85 13.21 18.76 15.86
CA GLY A 85 13.35 17.38 15.40
C GLY A 85 12.26 16.98 14.41
N ASP A 86 12.63 16.11 13.48
CA ASP A 86 11.71 15.55 12.49
C ASP A 86 11.34 14.12 12.85
N VAL A 87 10.06 13.77 12.75
CA VAL A 87 9.58 12.41 12.92
C VAL A 87 9.05 11.91 11.59
N ILE A 88 9.73 10.92 11.03
CA ILE A 88 9.35 10.28 9.77
C ILE A 88 8.70 8.94 10.10
N PHE A 89 7.51 8.69 9.55
CA PHE A 89 6.82 7.42 9.68
C PHE A 89 6.56 6.79 8.32
N LEU A 90 7.26 5.67 8.07
CA LEU A 90 7.23 4.92 6.82
C LEU A 90 6.55 3.57 7.04
N ARG A 91 5.61 3.21 6.18
CA ARG A 91 4.84 1.96 6.24
C ARG A 91 4.86 1.27 4.88
N TYR A 92 4.87 -0.06 4.88
CA TYR A 92 4.79 -0.88 3.66
C TYR A 92 3.56 -1.79 3.70
N PRO A 93 2.36 -1.30 3.34
CA PRO A 93 1.16 -2.11 3.35
C PRO A 93 1.20 -3.21 2.29
N ILE A 94 0.61 -4.36 2.62
CA ILE A 94 0.25 -5.41 1.67
C ILE A 94 -1.28 -5.50 1.70
N GLU A 95 -1.90 -5.37 0.55
CA GLU A 95 -3.35 -5.32 0.39
C GLU A 95 -3.81 -6.47 -0.51
N ALA A 96 -4.88 -7.15 -0.09
CA ALA A 96 -5.56 -8.16 -0.89
C ALA A 96 -7.03 -7.76 -1.03
N LEU A 97 -7.51 -7.65 -2.26
CA LEU A 97 -8.85 -7.17 -2.58
C LEU A 97 -9.56 -8.21 -3.44
N VAL A 98 -10.86 -8.39 -3.20
CA VAL A 98 -11.76 -9.11 -4.09
C VAL A 98 -12.83 -8.12 -4.55
N LEU A 99 -12.94 -7.91 -5.86
CA LEU A 99 -13.86 -6.97 -6.47
C LEU A 99 -14.91 -7.76 -7.25
N TYR A 100 -16.19 -7.42 -7.03
CA TYR A 100 -17.30 -7.94 -7.81
C TYR A 100 -17.79 -6.85 -8.78
N GLN A 101 -17.82 -7.16 -10.07
CA GLN A 101 -18.35 -6.28 -11.10
C GLN A 101 -19.85 -6.50 -11.23
N ALA A 102 -20.64 -5.59 -10.65
CA ALA A 102 -22.10 -5.58 -10.82
C ALA A 102 -22.48 -4.83 -12.11
N GLY A 103 -22.67 -5.55 -13.21
CA GLY A 103 -23.09 -4.98 -14.50
C GLY A 103 -22.67 -5.83 -15.70
N GLU A 104 -23.19 -5.51 -16.88
CA GLU A 104 -22.76 -6.13 -18.14
C GLU A 104 -21.34 -5.63 -18.50
N LYS A 105 -20.42 -6.54 -18.80
CA LYS A 105 -19.07 -6.20 -19.27
C LYS A 105 -19.18 -5.53 -20.65
N ILE A 106 -19.08 -4.21 -20.67
CA ILE A 106 -18.96 -3.44 -21.90
C ILE A 106 -17.50 -3.51 -22.36
N TYR A 107 -17.25 -4.34 -23.37
CA TYR A 107 -15.97 -4.50 -24.05
C TYR A 107 -15.69 -3.33 -25.01
#